data_AF-A0A945SBL1-F1
#
_entry.id   AF-A0A945SBL1-F1
#
_cell.length_a   1.000
_cell.length_b   1.000
_cell.length_c   1.000
_cell.angle_alpha   90.00
_cell.angle_beta   90.00
_cell.angle_gamma   90.00
#
_symmetry.space_group_name_H-M   'P 1'
#
loop_
_entity.id
_entity.type
_entity.pdbx_description
1 polymer ?
#
loop_
_entity_poly.entity_id
_entity_poly.type
_entity_poly.pdbx_seq_one_letter_code
_entity_poly.pdbx_strand_id
1 'polypeptide(L)'
;MRSRWLMLSGLGLTVLSCSLPAPSPAVEPGDGEKIHLKLLYAGHEGSDREKDFVSFLRQHFDKVDAVELAGFTGKQADGHDVVIIDYDGDGFKSPRPKLSREYSRSTVTVGVLGAFVCGSLNLKSGYL
;
A
#
# COMPACT_ATOMS: atom_id res chain seq x y z
N MET A 1 7.47 -53.27 62.39
CA MET A 1 6.56 -53.11 61.24
C MET A 1 5.74 -51.85 61.45
N ARG A 2 6.09 -50.75 60.75
CA ARG A 2 5.28 -49.55 60.58
C ARG A 2 5.97 -48.59 59.62
N SER A 3 5.17 -48.08 58.71
CA SER A 3 5.43 -47.28 57.52
C SER A 3 6.25 -46.01 57.76
N ARG A 4 6.95 -45.53 56.71
CA ARG A 4 6.94 -44.12 56.31
C ARG A 4 7.40 -43.97 54.85
N TRP A 5 6.45 -43.57 54.02
CA TRP A 5 6.62 -43.07 52.66
C TRP A 5 7.12 -41.62 52.71
N LEU A 6 7.95 -41.22 51.75
CA LEU A 6 7.92 -39.93 51.05
C LEU A 6 9.11 -39.87 50.07
N MET A 7 8.89 -40.35 48.84
CA MET A 7 9.73 -40.01 47.70
C MET A 7 9.23 -38.68 47.15
N LEU A 8 10.07 -37.65 47.26
CA LEU A 8 9.92 -36.39 46.52
C LEU A 8 10.04 -36.69 45.03
N SER A 9 9.03 -36.33 44.25
CA SER A 9 9.17 -36.12 42.81
C SER A 9 8.76 -34.68 42.51
N GLY A 10 9.77 -33.83 42.33
CA GLY A 10 9.60 -32.45 41.91
C GLY A 10 9.29 -32.41 40.41
N LEU A 11 8.03 -32.15 40.06
CA LEU A 11 7.68 -31.64 38.73
C LEU A 11 7.92 -30.12 38.72
N GLY A 12 9.06 -29.69 38.19
CA GLY A 12 9.30 -28.31 37.83
C GLY A 12 8.52 -27.96 36.57
N LEU A 13 7.31 -27.42 36.71
CA LEU A 13 6.57 -26.83 35.61
C LEU A 13 7.23 -25.49 35.25
N THR A 14 8.09 -25.50 34.23
CA THR A 14 8.68 -24.28 33.70
C THR A 14 7.67 -23.65 32.74
N VAL A 15 6.97 -22.61 33.18
CA VAL A 15 6.09 -21.81 32.33
C VAL A 15 7.00 -20.98 31.42
N LEU A 16 7.12 -21.38 30.15
CA LEU A 16 7.75 -20.57 29.13
C LEU A 16 6.84 -19.37 28.86
N SER A 17 7.09 -18.26 29.57
CA SER A 17 6.39 -16.99 29.34
C SER A 17 6.88 -16.43 28.00
N CYS A 18 6.06 -16.60 26.97
CA CYS A 18 6.23 -15.92 25.70
C CYS A 18 5.85 -14.45 25.93
N SER A 19 6.83 -13.58 26.20
CA SER A 19 6.58 -12.14 26.21
C SER A 19 6.25 -11.70 24.79
N LEU A 20 4.95 -11.58 24.50
CA LEU A 20 4.48 -10.88 23.31
C LEU A 20 5.01 -9.44 23.38
N PRO A 21 5.65 -8.92 22.32
CA PRO A 21 6.00 -7.50 22.30
C PRO A 21 4.71 -6.70 22.51
N ALA A 22 4.78 -5.68 23.36
CA ALA A 22 3.67 -4.77 23.58
C ALA A 22 3.18 -4.25 22.21
N PRO A 23 1.86 -4.15 21.98
CA PRO A 23 1.36 -3.53 20.77
C PRO A 23 2.02 -2.16 20.63
N SER A 24 2.68 -1.94 19.50
CA SER A 24 3.19 -0.62 19.14
C SER A 24 2.04 0.38 19.32
N PRO A 25 2.26 1.57 19.93
CA PRO A 25 1.19 2.52 20.14
C PRO A 25 0.48 2.73 18.82
N ALA A 26 -0.83 2.45 18.81
CA ALA A 26 -1.68 2.81 17.70
C ALA A 26 -1.48 4.31 17.48
N VAL A 27 -1.07 4.69 16.28
CA VAL A 27 -1.09 6.08 15.88
C VAL A 27 -2.57 6.44 15.84
N GLU A 28 -3.08 7.00 16.93
CA GLU A 28 -4.40 7.63 16.96
C GLU A 28 -4.44 8.60 15.78
N PRO A 29 -5.46 8.55 14.91
CA PRO A 29 -5.57 9.51 13.83
C PRO A 29 -5.67 10.87 14.51
N GLY A 30 -4.59 11.67 14.42
CA GLY A 30 -4.65 13.05 14.88
C GLY A 30 -5.83 13.71 14.18
N ASP A 31 -6.44 14.70 14.84
CA ASP A 31 -7.40 15.65 14.25
C ASP A 31 -6.68 16.51 13.18
N GLY A 32 -6.07 15.83 12.22
CA GLY A 32 -4.86 16.22 11.53
C GLY A 32 -5.23 16.81 10.19
N GLU A 33 -4.94 18.09 10.06
CA GLU A 33 -4.99 18.85 8.83
C GLU A 33 -4.62 18.01 7.60
N LYS A 34 -5.42 18.14 6.54
CA LYS A 34 -5.17 17.45 5.29
C LYS A 34 -3.78 17.80 4.77
N ILE A 35 -3.14 16.80 4.18
CA ILE A 35 -1.87 17.00 3.48
C ILE A 35 -2.17 17.81 2.22
N HIS A 36 -1.52 18.98 2.10
CA HIS A 36 -1.62 19.88 0.95
C HIS A 36 -0.93 19.30 -0.30
N LEU A 37 -1.50 18.23 -0.84
CA LEU A 37 -1.09 17.62 -2.11
C LEU A 37 -2.33 17.36 -2.97
N LYS A 38 -2.17 17.59 -4.27
CA LYS A 38 -3.16 17.27 -5.30
C LYS A 38 -2.77 15.96 -5.95
N LEU A 39 -3.53 14.92 -5.69
CA LEU A 39 -3.31 13.59 -6.22
C LEU A 39 -4.18 13.33 -7.45
N LEU A 40 -3.61 12.67 -8.44
CA LEU A 40 -4.36 12.00 -9.50
C LEU A 40 -4.23 10.49 -9.34
N TYR A 41 -5.34 9.80 -9.15
CA TYR A 41 -5.41 8.35 -9.16
C TYR A 41 -5.78 7.84 -10.55
N ALA A 42 -4.88 7.12 -11.21
CA ALA A 42 -5.12 6.45 -12.48
C ALA A 42 -5.38 4.96 -12.23
N GLY A 43 -6.65 4.55 -12.29
CA GLY A 43 -7.12 3.23 -11.87
C GLY A 43 -8.15 2.60 -12.80
N HIS A 44 -8.85 1.58 -12.31
CA HIS A 44 -9.96 0.96 -13.02
C HIS A 44 -11.27 1.66 -12.64
N GLU A 45 -11.82 2.42 -13.58
CA GLU A 45 -12.98 3.27 -13.37
C GLU A 45 -14.18 2.44 -12.90
N GLY A 46 -14.77 2.85 -11.78
CA GLY A 46 -15.98 2.23 -11.25
C GLY A 46 -15.75 0.89 -10.54
N SER A 47 -14.51 0.41 -10.45
CA SER A 47 -14.17 -0.76 -9.62
C SER A 47 -14.34 -0.46 -8.13
N ASP A 48 -14.54 -1.51 -7.33
CA ASP A 48 -14.63 -1.35 -5.87
C ASP A 48 -13.29 -0.95 -5.26
N ARG A 49 -12.17 -1.43 -5.82
CA ARG A 49 -10.82 -1.03 -5.41
C ARG A 49 -10.59 0.47 -5.61
N GLU A 50 -10.97 1.03 -6.75
CA GLU A 50 -10.87 2.47 -7.00
C GLU A 50 -11.70 3.25 -5.98
N LYS A 51 -12.98 2.89 -5.79
CA LYS A 51 -13.88 3.61 -4.88
C LYS A 51 -13.34 3.62 -3.46
N ASP A 52 -12.92 2.47 -2.96
CA ASP A 52 -12.42 2.32 -1.60
C ASP A 52 -11.13 3.12 -1.40
N PHE A 53 -10.19 3.02 -2.34
CA PHE A 53 -8.90 3.67 -2.19
C PHE A 53 -8.97 5.19 -2.42
N VAL A 54 -9.75 5.65 -3.40
CA VAL A 54 -9.99 7.10 -3.59
C VAL A 54 -10.75 7.69 -2.40
N SER A 55 -11.70 6.96 -1.82
CA SER A 55 -12.41 7.37 -0.59
C SER A 55 -11.42 7.56 0.57
N PHE A 56 -10.52 6.59 0.78
CA PHE A 56 -9.45 6.69 1.76
C PHE A 56 -8.53 7.89 1.51
N LEU A 57 -8.02 8.07 0.29
CA LEU A 57 -7.14 9.19 -0.04
C LEU A 57 -7.81 10.56 0.21
N ARG A 58 -9.10 10.69 -0.10
CA ARG A 58 -9.85 11.94 0.12
C ARG A 58 -9.99 12.34 1.58
N GLN A 59 -9.80 11.41 2.51
CA GLN A 59 -9.77 11.72 3.94
C GLN A 59 -8.47 12.46 4.32
N HIS A 60 -7.37 12.18 3.62
CA HIS A 60 -6.03 12.63 4.01
C HIS A 60 -5.46 13.75 3.14
N PHE A 61 -5.95 13.94 1.90
CA PHE A 61 -5.38 14.90 0.95
C PHE A 61 -6.38 15.98 0.51
N ASP A 62 -5.84 17.14 0.13
CA ASP A 62 -6.62 18.32 -0.30
C ASP A 62 -7.47 18.02 -1.54
N LYS A 63 -6.86 17.41 -2.55
CA LYS A 63 -7.53 17.11 -3.81
C LYS A 63 -7.14 15.72 -4.29
N VAL A 64 -8.14 14.94 -4.66
CA VAL A 64 -7.97 13.61 -5.25
C VAL A 64 -8.96 13.46 -6.39
N ASP A 65 -8.43 13.52 -7.60
CA ASP A 65 -9.15 13.20 -8.83
C ASP A 65 -8.83 11.76 -9.26
N ALA A 66 -9.74 11.13 -9.99
CA ALA A 66 -9.57 9.79 -10.52
C ALA A 66 -9.78 9.78 -12.03
N VAL A 67 -9.03 8.93 -12.74
CA VAL A 67 -9.12 8.73 -14.19
C VAL A 67 -8.92 7.26 -14.55
N GLU A 68 -9.53 6.83 -15.65
CA GLU A 68 -9.34 5.49 -16.21
C GLU A 68 -7.89 5.29 -16.70
N LEU A 69 -7.25 4.24 -16.19
CA LEU A 69 -5.86 3.87 -16.51
C LEU A 69 -5.68 3.54 -17.99
N ALA A 70 -6.66 2.90 -18.63
CA ALA A 70 -6.58 2.54 -20.05
C ALA A 70 -6.36 3.75 -20.97
N GLY A 71 -6.83 4.94 -20.57
CA GLY A 71 -6.64 6.20 -21.30
C GLY A 71 -5.50 7.08 -20.80
N PHE A 72 -4.76 6.64 -19.77
CA PHE A 72 -3.77 7.49 -19.11
C PHE A 72 -2.50 7.67 -19.97
N THR A 73 -2.16 8.93 -20.25
CA THR A 73 -0.99 9.33 -21.06
C THR A 73 0.00 10.22 -20.32
N GLY A 74 -0.27 10.50 -19.04
CA GLY A 74 0.45 11.50 -18.26
C GLY A 74 -0.08 12.91 -18.40
N LYS A 75 -0.70 13.29 -19.53
CA LYS A 75 -1.29 14.63 -19.72
C LYS A 75 -2.41 14.94 -18.71
N GLN A 76 -3.16 13.93 -18.32
CA GLN A 76 -4.21 14.06 -17.31
C GLN A 76 -3.66 14.51 -15.94
N ALA A 77 -2.36 14.32 -15.69
CA ALA A 77 -1.70 14.72 -14.45
C ALA A 77 -1.38 16.22 -14.35
N ASP A 78 -1.70 17.01 -15.38
CA ASP A 78 -1.52 18.46 -15.30
C ASP A 78 -2.40 19.06 -14.19
N GLY A 79 -1.79 19.95 -13.39
CA GLY A 79 -2.43 20.52 -12.20
C GLY A 79 -2.42 19.63 -10.96
N HIS A 80 -1.80 18.45 -11.02
CA HIS A 80 -1.58 17.53 -9.89
C HIS A 80 -0.09 17.42 -9.55
N ASP A 81 0.18 17.16 -8.27
CA ASP A 81 1.53 17.07 -7.72
C ASP A 81 2.08 15.64 -7.81
N VAL A 82 1.21 14.64 -7.57
CA VAL A 82 1.56 13.22 -7.55
C VAL A 82 0.51 12.41 -8.31
N VAL A 83 0.97 11.41 -9.06
CA VAL A 83 0.13 10.42 -9.71
C VAL A 83 0.28 9.09 -9.00
N ILE A 84 -0.84 8.43 -8.73
CA ILE A 84 -0.88 7.04 -8.27
C ILE A 84 -1.40 6.20 -9.43
N ILE A 85 -0.64 5.20 -9.86
CA ILE A 85 -1.00 4.24 -10.91
C ILE A 85 -1.25 2.89 -10.25
N ASP A 86 -2.50 2.44 -10.29
CA ASP A 86 -2.96 1.20 -9.66
C ASP A 86 -3.99 0.50 -10.57
N TYR A 87 -4.19 -0.81 -10.40
CA TYR A 87 -5.24 -1.55 -11.13
C TYR A 87 -5.62 -2.80 -10.35
N ASP A 88 -6.92 -3.07 -10.23
CA ASP A 88 -7.44 -4.29 -9.64
C ASP A 88 -7.37 -5.48 -10.61
N GLY A 89 -7.20 -6.68 -10.05
CA GLY A 89 -7.31 -7.93 -10.78
C GLY A 89 -5.99 -8.60 -11.17
N ASP A 90 -6.06 -9.46 -12.19
CA ASP A 90 -4.90 -10.18 -12.73
C ASP A 90 -3.94 -9.18 -13.36
N GLY A 91 -2.81 -8.96 -12.68
CA GLY A 91 -1.82 -7.97 -13.07
C GLY A 91 -1.38 -8.07 -14.54
N PHE A 92 -1.40 -9.27 -15.14
CA PHE A 92 -1.01 -9.44 -16.54
C PHE A 92 -2.03 -8.90 -17.55
N LYS A 93 -3.27 -8.65 -17.13
CA LYS A 93 -4.35 -8.08 -17.95
C LYS A 93 -4.55 -6.58 -17.74
N SER A 94 -3.81 -5.97 -16.82
CA SER A 94 -3.90 -4.53 -16.60
C SER A 94 -3.49 -3.74 -17.86
N PRO A 95 -4.18 -2.62 -18.16
CA PRO A 95 -3.75 -1.73 -19.22
C PRO A 95 -2.32 -1.27 -19.01
N ARG A 96 -1.56 -1.17 -20.11
CA ARG A 96 -0.17 -0.68 -20.08
C ARG A 96 -0.16 0.79 -20.47
N PRO A 97 -0.09 1.72 -19.50
CA PRO A 97 -0.07 3.14 -19.83
C PRO A 97 1.18 3.46 -20.65
N LYS A 98 1.02 4.29 -21.69
CA LYS A 98 2.12 4.75 -22.53
C LYS A 98 2.50 6.16 -22.10
N LEU A 99 3.50 6.25 -21.23
CA LEU A 99 4.03 7.53 -20.76
C LEU A 99 5.09 8.05 -21.72
N SER A 100 5.07 9.36 -21.97
CA SER A 100 6.13 10.04 -22.72
C SER A 100 7.44 9.99 -21.93
N ARG A 101 8.59 10.01 -22.63
CA ARG A 101 9.91 10.22 -21.99
C ARG A 101 10.05 11.60 -21.34
N GLU A 102 9.20 12.54 -21.71
CA GLU A 102 9.13 13.89 -21.13
C GLU A 102 8.24 13.94 -19.89
N TYR A 103 7.54 12.85 -19.56
CA TYR A 103 6.71 12.78 -18.36
C TYR A 103 7.58 12.88 -17.10
N SER A 104 7.28 13.88 -16.27
CA SER A 104 8.10 14.26 -15.13
C SER A 104 7.35 14.33 -13.80
N ARG A 105 6.09 13.89 -13.76
CA ARG A 105 5.29 13.96 -12.52
C ARG A 105 5.74 12.86 -11.55
N SER A 106 5.83 13.21 -10.28
CA SER A 106 6.07 12.25 -9.20
C SER A 106 5.02 11.15 -9.26
N THR A 107 5.46 9.89 -9.36
CA THR A 107 4.56 8.76 -9.61
C THR A 107 4.80 7.65 -8.62
N VAL A 108 3.71 7.18 -8.01
CA VAL A 108 3.66 5.96 -7.21
C VAL A 108 2.96 4.89 -8.03
N THR A 109 3.61 3.76 -8.24
CA THR A 109 3.00 2.60 -8.92
C THR A 109 2.70 1.52 -7.90
N VAL A 110 1.51 0.93 -7.97
CA VAL A 110 1.09 -0.14 -7.07
C VAL A 110 1.04 -1.46 -7.84
N GLY A 111 1.67 -2.50 -7.28
CA GLY A 111 1.69 -3.84 -7.87
C GLY A 111 2.49 -3.94 -9.18
N VAL A 112 2.01 -4.78 -10.10
CA VAL A 112 2.72 -5.11 -11.36
C VAL A 112 2.90 -3.90 -12.29
N LEU A 113 2.08 -2.85 -12.14
CA LEU A 113 2.19 -1.65 -12.97
C LEU A 113 3.54 -0.96 -12.79
N GLY A 114 4.20 -1.14 -11.64
CA GLY A 114 5.57 -0.66 -11.45
C GLY A 114 6.54 -1.27 -12.46
N ALA A 115 6.42 -2.58 -12.73
CA ALA A 115 7.22 -3.24 -13.74
C ALA A 115 6.91 -2.73 -15.16
N PHE A 116 5.62 -2.51 -15.48
CA PHE A 116 5.23 -2.04 -16.80
C PHE A 116 5.67 -0.60 -17.08
N VAL A 117 5.46 0.31 -16.10
CA VAL A 117 5.90 1.70 -16.21
C VAL A 117 7.42 1.77 -16.30
N CYS A 118 8.15 1.11 -15.40
CA CYS A 118 9.62 1.10 -15.43
C CYS A 118 10.17 0.52 -16.74
N GLY A 119 9.61 -0.60 -17.20
CA GLY A 119 10.00 -1.22 -18.47
C GLY A 119 9.75 -0.31 -19.68
N SER A 120 8.58 0.34 -19.74
CA SER A 120 8.23 1.25 -20.85
C SER A 120 9.17 2.46 -20.95
N LEU A 121 9.59 2.99 -19.80
CA LEU A 121 10.46 4.16 -19.69
C LEU A 121 11.95 3.78 -19.69
N ASN A 122 12.29 2.49 -19.73
CA ASN A 122 13.66 1.98 -19.56
C ASN A 122 14.33 2.48 -18.27
N LEU A 123 13.55 2.56 -17.19
CA LEU A 123 14.08 2.91 -15.88
C LEU A 123 14.80 1.69 -15.29
N LYS A 124 15.92 1.95 -14.62
CA LYS A 124 16.61 0.90 -13.87
C LYS A 124 15.81 0.60 -12.61
N SER A 125 15.00 -0.45 -12.63
CA SER A 125 14.42 -1.03 -11.43
C SER A 125 15.53 -1.77 -10.69
N GLY A 126 15.98 -1.24 -9.56
CA GLY A 126 17.13 -1.78 -8.82
C GLY A 126 17.03 -3.28 -8.55
N TYR A 127 15.82 -3.79 -8.34
CA TYR A 127 15.45 -5.20 -8.24
C TYR A 127 13.94 -5.31 -8.54
N LEU A 128 13.56 -5.88 -9.69
CA LEU A 128 12.22 -6.40 -9.96
C LEU A 128 12.36 -7.81 -10.50
#